data_AF-A0A0F9KL29-F1
#
_entry.id   AF-A0A0F9KL29-F1
#
_cell.length_a   1.000
_cell.length_b   1.000
_cell.length_c   1.000
_cell.angle_alpha   90.00
_cell.angle_beta   90.00
_cell.angle_gamma   90.00
#
_symmetry.space_group_name_H-M   'P 1'
#
loop_
_entity.id
_entity.type
_entity.pdbx_description
1 polymer ?
#
loop_
_entity_poly.entity_id
_entity_poly.type
_entity_poly.pdbx_seq_one_letter_code
_entity_poly.pdbx_strand_id
1 'polypeptide(L)'
;MSHPTSPDGEAAARAMTHEWQPIETAPKDGTWVFLFVPGHGPARARWSHNPGMADGWRSHGTGRTITQGTHWMPLPEPPRPAP
;
A
#
# COMPACT_ATOMS: atom_id res chain seq x y z
N MET A 1 30.02 6.22 -15.32
CA MET A 1 28.79 5.56 -15.80
C MET A 1 27.90 5.36 -14.59
N SER A 2 26.97 6.28 -14.34
CA SER A 2 26.03 6.17 -13.22
C SER A 2 24.77 5.50 -13.75
N HIS A 3 24.46 4.30 -13.24
CA HIS A 3 23.21 3.61 -13.56
C HIS A 3 22.03 4.41 -12.99
N PRO A 4 20.95 4.63 -13.76
CA PRO A 4 19.69 5.08 -13.20
C PRO A 4 19.08 3.91 -12.43
N THR A 5 18.99 4.02 -11.11
CA THR A 5 18.10 3.14 -10.33
C THR A 5 16.69 3.40 -10.81
N SER A 6 16.08 2.43 -11.50
CA SER A 6 14.68 2.54 -11.92
C SER A 6 13.83 2.76 -10.67
N PRO A 7 12.91 3.75 -10.64
CA PRO A 7 12.04 4.00 -9.48
C PRO A 7 11.25 2.75 -9.06
N ASP A 8 11.00 1.84 -9.99
CA ASP A 8 10.34 0.55 -9.76
C ASP A 8 11.14 -0.37 -8.83
N GLY A 9 12.47 -0.31 -8.89
CA GLY A 9 13.36 -1.17 -8.08
C GLY A 9 13.39 -0.75 -6.61
N GLU A 10 13.29 0.55 -6.32
CA GLU A 10 13.28 1.05 -4.94
C GLU A 10 11.91 0.84 -4.27
N ALA A 11 10.81 1.03 -5.02
CA ALA A 11 9.47 0.71 -4.55
C ALA A 11 9.31 -0.78 -4.22
N ALA A 12 9.83 -1.65 -5.09
CA ALA A 12 9.86 -3.11 -4.84
C ALA A 12 10.74 -3.48 -3.63
N ALA A 13 11.91 -2.84 -3.46
CA ALA A 13 12.77 -3.09 -2.30
C ALA A 13 12.12 -2.67 -0.97
N ARG A 14 11.36 -1.57 -0.95
CA ARG A 14 10.58 -1.14 0.23
C ARG A 14 9.41 -2.07 0.55
N ALA A 15 8.87 -2.77 -0.45
CA ALA A 15 7.85 -3.79 -0.23
C ALA A 15 8.39 -5.07 0.45
N MET A 16 9.71 -5.20 0.65
CA MET A 16 10.32 -6.39 1.26
C MET A 16 10.57 -6.27 2.78
N THR A 17 10.40 -5.09 3.39
CA THR A 17 10.48 -4.94 4.85
C THR A 17 9.06 -4.92 5.43
N HIS A 18 8.77 -5.77 6.41
CA HIS A 18 7.49 -5.79 7.13
C HIS A 18 7.37 -4.61 8.12
N GLU A 19 7.90 -3.46 7.75
CA GLU A 19 7.94 -2.25 8.56
C GLU A 19 6.95 -1.21 8.04
N TRP A 20 6.39 -0.42 8.95
CA TRP A 20 5.53 0.69 8.58
C TRP A 20 6.34 1.81 7.92
N GLN A 21 5.86 2.30 6.79
CA GLN A 21 6.48 3.34 5.97
C GLN A 21 5.52 4.54 5.82
N PRO A 22 6.02 5.77 5.62
CA PRO A 22 5.18 6.94 5.35
C PRO A 22 4.30 6.73 4.11
N ILE A 23 3.03 7.17 4.17
CA ILE A 23 2.04 6.94 3.11
C ILE A 23 2.43 7.50 1.74
N GLU A 24 3.24 8.56 1.69
CA GLU A 24 3.70 9.17 0.43
C GLU A 24 4.54 8.21 -0.41
N THR A 25 5.10 7.18 0.23
CA THR A 25 5.99 6.18 -0.37
C THR A 25 5.24 4.91 -0.81
N ALA A 26 3.93 4.84 -0.54
CA ALA A 26 3.14 3.66 -0.83
C ALA A 26 2.96 3.42 -2.32
N PRO A 27 2.91 2.14 -2.76
CA PRO A 27 2.73 1.80 -4.17
C PRO A 27 1.34 2.24 -4.64
N LYS A 28 1.31 3.05 -5.70
CA LYS A 28 0.08 3.54 -6.34
C LYS A 28 -0.31 2.75 -7.59
N ASP A 29 0.34 1.62 -7.82
CA ASP A 29 0.12 0.71 -8.96
C ASP A 29 -1.09 -0.23 -8.78
N GLY A 30 -1.83 -0.10 -7.68
CA GLY A 30 -2.97 -0.96 -7.34
C GLY A 30 -2.63 -2.17 -6.47
N THR A 31 -1.37 -2.29 -6.04
CA THR A 31 -0.95 -3.28 -5.04
C THR A 31 -1.74 -3.14 -3.74
N TRP A 32 -2.13 -4.27 -3.15
CA TRP A 32 -2.78 -4.30 -1.85
C TRP A 32 -1.77 -4.13 -0.73
N VAL A 33 -2.08 -3.25 0.22
CA VAL A 33 -1.26 -2.92 1.39
C VAL A 33 -2.13 -2.88 2.65
N PHE A 34 -1.50 -2.87 3.82
CA PHE A 34 -2.14 -2.37 5.04
C PHE A 34 -1.88 -0.88 5.16
N LEU A 35 -2.92 -0.10 5.43
CA LEU A 35 -2.83 1.31 5.79
C LEU A 35 -3.12 1.49 7.27
N PHE A 36 -2.29 2.24 7.97
CA PHE A 36 -2.62 2.71 9.31
C PHE A 36 -3.45 3.99 9.22
N VAL A 37 -4.67 3.94 9.75
CA VAL A 37 -5.57 5.10 9.84
C VAL A 37 -5.70 5.49 11.32
N PRO A 38 -5.21 6.68 11.72
CA PRO A 38 -5.34 7.15 13.11
C PRO A 38 -6.80 7.08 13.59
N GLY A 39 -7.01 6.54 14.79
CA GLY A 39 -8.35 6.36 15.38
C GLY A 39 -9.16 5.17 14.86
N HIS A 40 -8.72 4.48 13.80
CA HIS A 40 -9.41 3.33 13.21
C HIS A 40 -8.57 2.06 13.13
N GLY A 41 -7.25 2.17 13.23
CA GLY A 41 -6.32 1.05 13.13
C GLY A 41 -5.98 0.67 11.68
N PRO A 42 -5.35 -0.50 11.48
CA PRO A 42 -4.93 -0.94 10.15
C PRO A 42 -6.11 -1.39 9.28
N ALA A 43 -6.12 -0.96 8.03
CA ALA A 43 -7.10 -1.36 7.02
C ALA A 43 -6.40 -1.88 5.77
N ARG A 44 -6.88 -3.00 5.21
CA ARG A 44 -6.41 -3.47 3.90
C ARG A 44 -6.96 -2.54 2.81
N ALA A 45 -6.09 -1.99 1.98
CA ALA A 45 -6.47 -1.04 0.93
C ALA A 45 -5.56 -1.14 -0.30
N ARG A 46 -5.99 -0.56 -1.42
CA ARG A 46 -5.16 -0.33 -2.62
C ARG A 46 -5.43 1.03 -3.20
N TRP A 47 -4.46 1.59 -3.91
CA TRP A 47 -4.69 2.77 -4.73
C TRP A 47 -5.59 2.42 -5.92
N SER A 48 -6.50 3.31 -6.28
CA SER A 48 -7.41 3.10 -7.41
C SER A 48 -7.48 4.37 -8.25
N HIS A 49 -7.22 4.21 -9.55
CA HIS A 49 -7.55 5.20 -10.57
C HIS A 49 -8.94 4.86 -11.10
N ASN A 50 -9.93 5.72 -10.83
CA ASN A 50 -11.33 5.46 -11.23
C ASN A 50 -11.84 6.60 -12.12
N PRO A 51 -12.21 6.32 -13.38
CA PRO A 51 -12.88 7.31 -14.22
C PRO A 51 -14.15 7.82 -13.55
N GLY A 52 -14.27 9.14 -13.38
CA GLY A 52 -15.42 9.78 -12.74
C GLY A 52 -15.34 9.91 -11.21
N MET A 53 -14.23 9.52 -10.59
CA MET A 53 -13.94 9.79 -9.18
C MET A 53 -12.50 10.29 -9.02
N ALA A 54 -12.21 10.96 -7.90
CA ALA A 54 -10.83 11.24 -7.53
C ALA A 54 -10.07 9.94 -7.23
N ASP A 55 -8.83 9.90 -7.69
CA ASP A 55 -7.86 8.87 -7.35
C ASP A 55 -7.67 8.83 -5.83
N GLY A 56 -7.46 7.62 -5.30
CA GLY A 56 -7.22 7.47 -3.87
C GLY A 56 -7.22 6.04 -3.37
N TRP A 57 -6.92 5.91 -2.08
CA TRP A 57 -6.92 4.63 -1.37
C TRP A 57 -8.34 4.11 -1.18
N ARG A 58 -8.58 2.85 -1.55
CA ARG A 58 -9.87 2.18 -1.42
C ARG A 58 -9.77 1.01 -0.45
N SER A 59 -10.59 1.06 0.58
CA SER A 59 -10.71 0.00 1.58
C SER A 59 -11.25 -1.29 0.96
N HIS A 60 -10.63 -2.42 1.31
CA HIS A 60 -11.16 -3.74 1.03
C HIS A 60 -12.49 -3.95 1.79
N GLY A 61 -13.49 -4.56 1.14
CA GLY A 61 -14.78 -4.89 1.73
C GLY A 61 -15.81 -3.75 1.73
N THR A 62 -15.40 -2.49 1.92
CA THR A 62 -16.35 -1.35 1.93
C THR A 62 -16.30 -0.47 0.68
N GLY A 63 -15.20 -0.51 -0.09
CA GLY A 63 -15.00 0.38 -1.25
C GLY A 63 -14.86 1.87 -0.90
N ARG A 64 -14.91 2.23 0.39
CA ARG A 64 -14.80 3.61 0.85
C ARG A 64 -13.41 4.17 0.56
N THR A 65 -13.38 5.45 0.17
CA THR A 65 -12.12 6.20 0.07
C THR A 65 -11.54 6.40 1.46
N ILE A 66 -10.25 6.11 1.61
CA ILE A 66 -9.47 6.41 2.81
C ILE A 66 -8.62 7.65 2.50
N THR A 67 -8.87 8.75 3.20
CA THR A 67 -8.13 10.01 3.02
C THR A 67 -7.16 10.30 4.17
N GLN A 68 -7.28 9.58 5.29
CA GLN A 68 -6.55 9.85 6.54
C GLN A 68 -5.46 8.81 6.85
N GLY A 69 -5.13 7.92 5.89
CA GLY A 69 -4.04 6.96 6.09
C GLY A 69 -2.70 7.70 6.19
N THR A 70 -1.89 7.38 7.20
CA THR A 70 -0.61 8.07 7.44
C THR A 70 0.60 7.17 7.17
N HIS A 71 0.43 5.86 7.29
CA HIS A 71 1.50 4.89 7.06
C HIS A 71 0.95 3.68 6.31
N TRP A 72 1.84 2.94 5.67
CA TRP A 72 1.53 1.69 5.01
C TRP A 72 2.57 0.60 5.33
N MET A 73 2.19 -0.65 5.12
CA MET A 73 3.14 -1.76 5.04
C MET A 73 2.64 -2.78 4.00
N PRO A 74 3.53 -3.57 3.37
CA PRO A 74 3.11 -4.66 2.51
C PRO A 74 2.21 -5.65 3.27
N LEU A 75 1.33 -6.35 2.55
CA LEU A 75 0.66 -7.50 3.14
C LEU A 75 1.69 -8.60 3.43
N PRO A 76 1.61 -9.28 4.59
CA PRO A 76 2.47 -10.43 4.84
C PRO A 76 2.18 -11.53 3.81
N GLU A 77 3.17 -12.38 3.57
CA GLU A 77 2.92 -13.61 2.82
C GLU A 77 1.81 -14.41 3.50
N PRO A 78 0.93 -15.06 2.72
CA PRO A 78 -0.04 -15.98 3.29
C PRO A 78 0.66 -17.02 4.17
N PRO A 79 0.05 -17.43 5.30
CA PRO A 79 0.64 -18.47 6.13
C PRO A 79 0.82 -19.75 5.31
N ARG A 80 1.92 -20.47 5.56
CA ARG A 80 2.09 -21.81 4.98
C ARG A 80 0.98 -22.74 5.49
N PRO A 81 0.46 -23.65 4.65
CA PRO A 81 -0.48 -24.67 5.11
C PRO A 81 0.11 -25.44 6.31
N ALA A 82 -0.76 -25.88 7.21
CA ALA A 82 -0.35 -26.82 8.25
C ALA A 82 0.20 -28.10 7.59
N PRO A 83 1.23 -28.74 8.18
CA PRO A 83 1.81 -29.98 7.66
C PRO A 83 0.80 -31.13 7.61
#